data_AF-A0A146LDH5-F1
#
_entry.id   AF-A0A146LDH5-F1
#
_cell.length_a   1.000
_cell.length_b   1.000
_cell.length_c   1.000
_cell.angle_alpha   90.00
_cell.angle_beta   90.00
_cell.angle_gamma   90.00
#
_symmetry.space_group_name_H-M   'P 1'
#
loop_
_entity.id
_entity.type
_entity.pdbx_description
1 polymer ?
#
loop_
_entity_poly.entity_id
_entity_poly.type
_entity_poly.pdbx_seq_one_letter_code
_entity_poly.pdbx_strand_id
1 'polypeptide(L)'
;MNFNSGYYPGKTHTLEEKTFDIIPKAELEKFMPDISIGSKALVTPVSLMHTRAGHRVTHDMLHSYDKHIGRVQNDAVVDHDHITPYDPNHVGLNAATVGSAARIYR
;
A
#
# COMPACT_ATOMS: atom_id res chain seq x y z
N MET A 1 -5.31 -4.39 10.31
CA MET A 1 -5.40 -3.09 9.60
C MET A 1 -5.56 -2.00 10.64
N ASN A 2 -4.84 -0.88 10.50
CA ASN A 2 -4.98 0.26 11.43
C ASN A 2 -6.30 1.00 11.15
N PHE A 3 -7.11 1.23 12.19
CA PHE A 3 -8.46 1.79 12.08
C PHE A 3 -8.49 3.24 11.61
N ASN A 4 -7.43 4.02 11.89
CA ASN A 4 -7.38 5.45 11.55
C ASN A 4 -6.53 5.74 10.30
N SER A 5 -6.25 4.72 9.48
CA SER A 5 -5.45 4.86 8.25
C SER A 5 -6.21 5.55 7.10
N GLY A 6 -7.52 5.74 7.23
CA GLY A 6 -8.40 6.20 6.14
C GLY A 6 -8.89 5.08 5.21
N TYR A 7 -8.31 3.88 5.29
CA TYR A 7 -8.68 2.70 4.48
C TYR A 7 -9.50 1.67 5.27
N TYR A 8 -9.85 1.96 6.52
CA TYR A 8 -10.62 1.06 7.37
C TYR A 8 -12.08 0.96 6.88
N PRO A 9 -12.63 -0.26 6.67
CA PRO A 9 -13.97 -0.43 6.12
C PRO A 9 -15.09 -0.35 7.16
N GLY A 10 -14.77 -0.41 8.46
CA GLY A 10 -15.78 -0.33 9.52
C GLY A 10 -16.35 1.08 9.66
N LYS A 11 -17.58 1.20 10.17
CA LYS A 11 -18.23 2.49 10.40
C LYS A 11 -17.95 3.07 11.78
N THR A 12 -17.55 2.21 12.72
CA THR A 12 -17.32 2.58 14.12
C THR A 12 -16.04 1.91 14.63
N HIS A 13 -15.48 2.47 15.70
CA HIS A 13 -14.34 1.90 16.41
C HIS A 13 -14.42 2.18 17.91
N THR A 14 -14.00 1.24 18.75
CA THR A 14 -14.08 1.37 20.22
C THR A 14 -12.68 1.55 20.82
N LEU A 15 -12.50 2.60 21.62
CA LEU A 15 -11.29 2.84 22.42
C LEU A 15 -11.70 3.00 23.89
N GLU A 16 -11.10 2.20 24.78
CA GLU A 16 -11.31 2.29 26.24
C GLU A 16 -12.80 2.42 26.60
N GLU A 17 -13.62 1.48 26.11
CA GLU A 17 -15.07 1.38 26.32
C GLU A 17 -15.94 2.42 25.59
N LYS A 18 -15.34 3.44 24.96
CA LYS A 18 -16.06 4.43 24.15
C LYS A 18 -16.08 4.05 22.69
N THR A 19 -17.26 4.06 22.07
CA THR A 19 -17.43 3.82 20.64
C THR A 19 -17.53 5.15 19.89
N PHE A 20 -16.73 5.28 18.84
CA PHE A 20 -16.65 6.44 17.97
C PHE A 20 -17.18 6.07 16.59
N ASP A 21 -18.00 6.93 16.01
CA ASP A 21 -18.39 6.86 14.61
C ASP A 21 -17.30 7.48 13.73
N ILE A 22 -16.96 6.82 12.63
CA ILE A 22 -15.95 7.31 11.70
C ILE A 22 -16.54 8.42 10.83
N ILE A 23 -15.80 9.52 10.70
CA ILE A 23 -16.17 10.63 9.83
C ILE A 23 -15.98 10.19 8.36
N PRO A 24 -17.04 10.21 7.52
CA PRO A 24 -16.93 9.85 6.12
C PRO A 24 -15.99 10.79 5.35
N LYS A 25 -15.30 10.26 4.32
CA LYS A 25 -14.38 11.06 3.48
C LYS A 25 -15.03 12.34 2.95
N ALA A 26 -16.27 12.25 2.44
CA ALA A 26 -17.01 13.40 1.91
C ALA A 26 -17.30 14.49 2.96
N GLU A 27 -17.36 14.14 4.24
CA GLU A 27 -17.51 15.12 5.32
C GLU A 27 -16.15 15.73 5.71
N LEU A 28 -15.12 14.90 5.76
CA LEU A 28 -13.74 15.30 6.01
C LEU A 28 -13.22 16.30 4.95
N GLU A 29 -13.61 16.10 3.69
CA GLU A 29 -13.26 16.95 2.54
C GLU A 29 -13.77 18.39 2.65
N LYS A 30 -14.81 18.65 3.46
CA LYS A 30 -15.37 20.00 3.64
C LYS A 30 -14.39 20.96 4.31
N PHE A 31 -13.46 20.43 5.12
CA PHE A 31 -12.50 21.23 5.88
C PHE A 31 -11.04 20.77 5.66
N MET A 32 -10.82 19.64 4.98
CA MET A 32 -9.50 19.19 4.53
C MET A 32 -9.55 18.89 3.03
N PRO A 33 -9.00 19.76 2.15
CA PRO A 33 -9.12 19.60 0.70
C PRO A 33 -8.47 18.30 0.20
N ASP A 34 -9.11 17.63 -0.76
CA ASP A 34 -8.56 16.45 -1.43
C ASP A 34 -7.59 16.86 -2.56
N ILE A 35 -6.35 16.37 -2.50
CA ILE A 35 -5.27 16.64 -3.47
C ILE A 35 -4.77 15.35 -4.16
N SER A 36 -5.66 14.37 -4.35
CA SER A 36 -5.32 13.08 -4.95
C SER A 36 -5.01 13.14 -6.45
N ILE A 37 -3.80 12.71 -6.85
CA ILE A 37 -3.38 12.60 -8.27
C ILE A 37 -3.76 11.22 -8.88
N GLY A 38 -3.89 10.18 -8.04
CA GLY A 38 -4.21 8.82 -8.45
C GLY A 38 -2.98 7.89 -8.61
N SER A 39 -3.19 6.69 -9.15
CA SER A 39 -2.19 5.60 -9.16
C SER A 39 -0.90 5.94 -9.91
N LYS A 40 -0.97 6.77 -10.96
CA LYS A 40 0.21 7.17 -11.74
C LYS A 40 1.24 7.96 -10.93
N ALA A 41 0.81 8.66 -9.87
CA ALA A 41 1.75 9.32 -8.96
C ALA A 41 2.59 8.33 -8.15
N LEU A 42 2.17 7.06 -8.07
CA LEU A 42 2.89 6.02 -7.34
C LEU A 42 4.03 5.38 -8.15
N VAL A 43 4.22 5.79 -9.40
CA VAL A 43 5.20 5.20 -10.32
C VAL A 43 6.06 6.27 -10.98
N THR A 44 7.33 6.29 -10.61
CA THR A 44 8.34 7.11 -11.28
C THR A 44 8.79 6.50 -12.62
N PRO A 45 9.28 7.33 -13.56
CA PRO A 45 9.83 6.85 -14.82
C PRO A 45 11.10 6.02 -14.58
N VAL A 46 11.40 5.12 -15.54
CA VAL A 46 12.58 4.24 -15.51
C VAL A 46 13.89 5.03 -15.38
N SER A 47 13.95 6.23 -15.96
CA SER A 47 15.12 7.12 -15.89
C SER A 47 15.54 7.48 -14.46
N LEU A 48 14.63 7.45 -13.49
CA LEU A 48 14.92 7.74 -12.08
C LEU A 48 15.28 6.49 -11.28
N MET A 49 15.22 5.28 -11.85
CA MET A 49 15.44 4.04 -11.10
C MET A 49 16.82 3.99 -10.45
N HIS A 50 17.87 4.43 -11.13
CA HIS A 50 19.21 4.46 -10.53
C HIS A 50 19.24 5.40 -9.32
N THR A 51 18.62 6.57 -9.42
CA THR A 51 18.53 7.52 -8.30
C THR A 51 17.70 6.98 -7.14
N ARG A 52 16.76 6.07 -7.42
CA ARG A 52 15.85 5.45 -6.45
C ARG A 52 16.26 4.04 -6.05
N ALA A 53 17.55 3.73 -6.08
CA ALA A 53 18.10 2.43 -5.67
C ALA A 53 17.42 1.22 -6.34
N GLY A 54 17.02 1.38 -7.61
CA GLY A 54 16.42 0.33 -8.43
C GLY A 54 14.89 0.29 -8.43
N HIS A 55 14.18 1.15 -7.68
CA HIS A 55 12.72 1.11 -7.60
C HIS A 55 12.03 2.16 -8.49
N ARG A 56 10.90 1.79 -9.09
CA ARG A 56 9.97 2.75 -9.71
C ARG A 56 8.78 3.08 -8.82
N VAL A 57 8.40 2.15 -7.96
CA VAL A 57 7.20 2.20 -7.14
C VAL A 57 7.44 3.02 -5.87
N THR A 58 6.48 3.84 -5.47
CA THR A 58 6.50 4.62 -4.20
C THR A 58 5.41 4.15 -3.22
N HIS A 59 4.94 2.92 -3.38
CA HIS A 59 4.01 2.26 -2.47
C HIS A 59 4.65 2.05 -1.08
N ASP A 60 3.83 1.78 -0.06
CA ASP A 60 4.27 1.52 1.32
C ASP A 60 5.23 0.32 1.42
N MET A 61 4.79 -0.85 0.94
CA MET A 61 5.65 -2.03 0.82
C MET A 61 6.68 -1.88 -0.31
N LEU A 62 7.87 -2.49 -0.14
CA LEU A 62 8.86 -2.59 -1.21
C LEU A 62 8.36 -3.53 -2.32
N HIS A 63 8.52 -3.12 -3.57
CA HIS A 63 8.16 -3.94 -4.74
C HIS A 63 9.43 -4.43 -5.43
N SER A 64 9.66 -5.74 -5.35
CA SER A 64 10.77 -6.42 -6.02
C SER A 64 10.38 -6.82 -7.44
N TYR A 65 11.33 -6.70 -8.38
CA TYR A 65 11.14 -7.15 -9.77
C TYR A 65 11.51 -8.61 -10.00
N ASP A 66 12.08 -9.28 -8.98
CA ASP A 66 12.31 -10.71 -9.06
C ASP A 66 11.01 -11.49 -8.81
N LYS A 67 10.90 -12.65 -9.44
CA LYS A 67 9.68 -13.46 -9.40
C LYS A 67 9.39 -14.12 -8.05
N HIS A 68 10.33 -14.10 -7.10
CA HIS A 68 10.27 -14.93 -5.89
C HIS A 68 9.87 -14.17 -4.62
N ILE A 69 10.34 -12.92 -4.42
CA ILE A 69 10.06 -12.18 -3.18
C ILE A 69 8.55 -11.92 -3.01
N GLY A 70 7.88 -11.44 -4.05
CA GLY A 70 6.43 -11.17 -4.05
C GLY A 70 5.55 -12.38 -4.37
N ARG A 71 6.10 -13.60 -4.48
CA ARG A 71 5.34 -14.76 -4.96
C ARG A 71 4.27 -15.18 -3.96
N VAL A 72 3.05 -15.44 -4.40
CA VAL A 72 2.01 -16.08 -3.58
C VAL A 72 1.81 -17.53 -4.02
N GLN A 73 1.11 -17.72 -5.13
CA GLN A 73 0.97 -19.01 -5.82
C GLN A 73 1.81 -19.01 -7.10
N ASN A 74 1.62 -17.96 -7.90
CA ASN A 74 2.33 -17.70 -9.15
C ASN A 74 3.52 -16.76 -8.94
N ASP A 75 4.42 -16.74 -9.92
CA ASP A 75 5.54 -15.81 -9.98
C ASP A 75 5.05 -14.35 -9.88
N ALA A 76 5.77 -13.53 -9.10
CA ALA A 76 5.41 -12.14 -8.87
C ALA A 76 5.61 -11.30 -10.13
N VAL A 77 4.61 -10.49 -10.48
CA VAL A 77 4.67 -9.52 -11.58
C VAL A 77 4.09 -8.19 -11.10
N VAL A 78 4.88 -7.12 -11.22
CA VAL A 78 4.46 -5.77 -10.82
C VAL A 78 3.73 -5.08 -11.97
N ASP A 79 2.46 -4.72 -11.74
CA ASP A 79 1.68 -3.90 -12.65
C ASP A 79 1.91 -2.42 -12.35
N HIS A 80 2.52 -1.69 -13.30
CA HIS A 80 2.86 -0.28 -13.13
C HIS A 80 1.67 0.68 -13.32
N ASP A 81 0.55 0.22 -13.85
CA ASP A 81 -0.64 1.04 -14.08
C ASP A 81 -1.64 0.94 -12.91
N HIS A 82 -1.67 -0.21 -12.23
CA HIS A 82 -2.67 -0.55 -11.22
C HIS A 82 -2.12 -0.67 -9.79
N ILE A 83 -1.07 0.09 -9.46
CA ILE A 83 -0.59 0.15 -8.08
C ILE A 83 -1.62 0.85 -7.20
N THR A 84 -2.03 0.18 -6.12
CA THR A 84 -2.98 0.71 -5.14
C THR A 84 -2.52 0.38 -3.71
N PRO A 85 -2.97 1.14 -2.69
CA PRO A 85 -2.68 0.86 -1.28
C PRO A 85 -3.11 -0.54 -0.80
N TYR A 86 -4.03 -1.18 -1.52
CA TYR A 86 -4.56 -2.49 -1.18
C TYR A 86 -3.69 -3.65 -1.67
N ASP A 87 -2.82 -3.42 -2.65
CA ASP A 87 -1.96 -4.42 -3.29
C ASP A 87 -2.67 -5.77 -3.55
N PRO A 88 -3.66 -5.83 -4.47
CA PRO A 88 -4.52 -7.00 -4.65
C PRO A 88 -3.77 -8.25 -5.13
N ASN A 89 -2.61 -8.08 -5.78
CA ASN A 89 -1.77 -9.18 -6.23
C ASN A 89 -0.77 -9.66 -5.14
N HIS A 90 -0.71 -8.96 -4.00
CA HIS A 90 0.17 -9.25 -2.87
C HIS A 90 1.64 -9.41 -3.26
N VAL A 91 2.10 -8.57 -4.19
CA VAL A 91 3.48 -8.61 -4.71
C VAL A 91 4.45 -7.75 -3.89
N GLY A 92 3.93 -6.90 -3.00
CA GLY A 92 4.74 -6.14 -2.06
C GLY A 92 5.39 -7.01 -0.98
N LEU A 93 6.62 -6.69 -0.62
CA LEU A 93 7.32 -7.29 0.53
C LEU A 93 6.71 -6.74 1.82
N ASN A 94 5.79 -7.51 2.42
CA ASN A 94 5.18 -7.16 3.70
C ASN A 94 6.09 -7.57 4.88
N ALA A 95 6.28 -6.67 5.84
CA ALA A 95 7.14 -6.90 6.99
C ALA A 95 6.59 -7.94 7.99
N ALA A 96 5.27 -7.98 8.20
CA ALA A 96 4.66 -8.69 9.33
C ALA A 96 3.77 -9.88 8.93
N THR A 97 3.64 -10.17 7.63
CA THR A 97 2.84 -11.32 7.16
C THR A 97 3.51 -12.65 7.49
N VAL A 98 2.71 -13.70 7.72
CA VAL A 98 3.20 -15.07 7.88
C VAL A 98 4.10 -15.45 6.70
N GLY A 99 5.31 -15.93 7.00
CA GLY A 99 6.31 -16.29 5.98
C GLY A 99 7.15 -15.11 5.44
N SER A 100 7.02 -13.90 5.99
CA SER A 100 7.80 -12.72 5.56
C SER A 100 9.30 -12.86 5.85
N ALA A 101 9.69 -13.49 6.95
CA ALA A 101 11.09 -13.53 7.40
C ALA A 101 12.06 -14.04 6.32
N ALA A 102 11.75 -15.17 5.67
CA ALA A 102 12.59 -15.72 4.62
C ALA A 102 12.68 -14.82 3.36
N ARG A 103 11.63 -14.03 3.10
CA ARG A 103 11.60 -13.07 1.99
C ARG A 103 12.39 -11.81 2.31
N ILE A 104 12.41 -11.37 3.57
CA ILE A 104 13.17 -10.22 4.05
C ILE A 104 14.68 -10.53 4.06
N TYR A 105 15.06 -11.76 4.38
CA TYR A 105 16.47 -12.18 4.36
C TYR A 105 17.06 -12.31 2.94
N ARG A 106 16.20 -12.43 1.93
CA ARG A 106 16.61 -12.54 0.52
C ARG A 106 16.81 -11.17 -0.10
#